data_AF-J9Q5L3-F1
#
_entry.id   AF-J9Q5L3-F1
#
_cell.length_a   1.000
_cell.length_b   1.000
_cell.length_c   1.000
_cell.angle_alpha   90.00
_cell.angle_beta   90.00
_cell.angle_gamma   90.00
#
_symmetry.space_group_name_H-M   'P 1'
#
loop_
_entity.id
_entity.type
_entity.pdbx_description
1 polymer ?
#
loop_
_entity_poly.entity_id
_entity_poly.type
_entity_poly.pdbx_seq_one_letter_code
_entity_poly.pdbx_strand_id
1 'polypeptide(L)'
;RGDVYKMELTDEKRKQIEDRFSIECLRGNQVNGIKAVCNGKDVFVGLKTGSGKSMIYESIPVICHDACVIVVTALVSIMKEQTERLCKLGFTC
;
A
#
# COMPACT_ATOMS: atom_id res chain seq x y z
N ARG A 1 24.71 1.09 0.80
CA ARG A 1 23.50 1.93 0.96
C ARG A 1 22.60 1.64 -0.24
N GLY A 2 21.82 0.57 -0.21
CA GLY A 2 21.12 0.06 -1.40
C GLY A 2 20.31 -1.22 -1.19
N ASP A 3 20.60 -2.01 -0.14
CA ASP A 3 19.95 -3.32 0.06
C ASP A 3 18.86 -3.33 1.16
N VAL A 4 18.51 -2.18 1.72
CA VAL A 4 17.92 -2.13 3.06
C VAL A 4 16.43 -2.55 3.13
N TYR A 5 15.71 -2.67 2.01
CA TYR A 5 14.28 -3.04 2.07
C TYR A 5 13.81 -3.95 0.93
N LYS A 6 14.66 -4.84 0.41
CA LYS A 6 14.17 -5.89 -0.49
C LYS A 6 13.30 -6.86 0.29
N MET A 7 12.01 -6.84 -0.01
CA MET A 7 11.03 -7.66 0.66
C MET A 7 10.26 -8.50 -0.35
N GLU A 8 9.98 -9.75 0.00
CA GLU A 8 9.11 -10.60 -0.80
C GLU A 8 7.65 -10.49 -0.33
N LEU A 9 6.72 -10.41 -1.29
CA LEU A 9 5.28 -10.50 -1.05
C LEU A 9 4.84 -11.98 -1.12
N THR A 10 5.04 -12.68 0.00
CA THR A 10 4.59 -14.05 0.25
C THR A 10 3.07 -14.12 0.38
N ASP A 11 2.50 -15.31 0.30
CA ASP A 11 1.04 -15.49 0.48
C ASP A 11 0.59 -15.16 1.91
N GLU A 12 1.43 -15.44 2.91
CA GLU A 12 1.23 -15.00 4.30
C GLU A 12 1.05 -13.48 4.39
N LYS A 13 1.95 -12.72 3.74
CA LYS A 13 1.89 -11.25 3.71
C LYS A 13 0.70 -10.73 2.93
N ARG A 14 0.28 -11.41 1.85
CA ARG A 14 -0.96 -11.05 1.15
C ARG A 14 -2.16 -11.21 2.05
N LYS A 15 -2.24 -12.33 2.76
CA LYS A 15 -3.33 -12.58 3.71
C LYS A 15 -3.37 -11.54 4.82
N GLN A 16 -2.22 -11.15 5.37
CA GLN A 16 -2.14 -10.06 6.35
C GLN A 16 -2.70 -8.73 5.81
N ILE A 17 -2.43 -8.40 4.54
CA ILE A 17 -2.99 -7.21 3.90
C ILE A 17 -4.51 -7.36 3.74
N GLU A 18 -4.96 -8.50 3.24
CA GLU A 18 -6.39 -8.79 3.00
C GLU A 18 -7.19 -8.70 4.30
N ASP A 19 -6.69 -9.30 5.38
CA ASP A 19 -7.28 -9.26 6.72
C ASP A 19 -7.28 -7.82 7.26
N ARG A 20 -6.15 -7.11 7.17
CA ARG A 20 -5.99 -5.75 7.71
C ARG A 20 -6.89 -4.74 7.02
N PHE A 21 -7.14 -4.90 5.72
CA PHE A 21 -8.01 -4.03 4.93
C PHE A 21 -9.43 -4.56 4.78
N SER A 22 -9.74 -5.74 5.34
CA SER A 22 -11.04 -6.41 5.26
C SER A 22 -11.53 -6.58 3.80
N ILE A 23 -10.66 -7.10 2.94
CA ILE A 23 -10.95 -7.39 1.53
C ILE A 23 -10.80 -8.89 1.23
N GLU A 24 -11.53 -9.39 0.24
CA GLU A 24 -11.47 -10.81 -0.13
C GLU A 24 -10.14 -11.20 -0.77
N CYS A 25 -9.64 -10.39 -1.72
CA CYS A 25 -8.36 -10.62 -2.36
C CYS A 25 -7.75 -9.35 -2.96
N LEU A 26 -6.42 -9.30 -3.00
CA LEU A 26 -5.70 -8.31 -3.78
C LEU A 26 -5.89 -8.52 -5.28
N ARG A 27 -6.15 -7.44 -6.01
CA ARG A 27 -6.23 -7.46 -7.48
C ARG A 27 -4.84 -7.67 -8.08
N GLY A 28 -4.75 -8.32 -9.25
CA GLY A 28 -3.46 -8.65 -9.87
C GLY A 28 -2.55 -7.43 -10.14
N ASN A 29 -3.13 -6.30 -10.53
CA ASN A 29 -2.40 -5.03 -10.68
C ASN A 29 -1.87 -4.48 -9.34
N GLN A 30 -2.61 -4.64 -8.23
CA GLN A 30 -2.14 -4.27 -6.90
C GLN A 30 -0.97 -5.17 -6.47
N VAL A 31 -1.10 -6.49 -6.66
CA VAL A 31 -0.04 -7.47 -6.37
C VAL A 31 1.24 -7.12 -7.14
N ASN A 32 1.13 -6.81 -8.43
CA ASN A 32 2.27 -6.45 -9.26
C ASN A 32 2.92 -5.13 -8.81
N GLY A 33 2.11 -4.12 -8.46
CA GLY A 33 2.59 -2.86 -7.93
C GLY A 33 3.33 -3.02 -6.60
N ILE A 34 2.73 -3.75 -5.64
CA ILE A 34 3.32 -4.02 -4.32
C ILE A 34 4.64 -4.77 -4.49
N LYS A 35 4.68 -5.83 -5.32
CA LYS A 35 5.92 -6.55 -5.60
C LYS A 35 7.01 -5.66 -6.19
N ALA A 36 6.67 -4.75 -7.11
CA ALA A 36 7.64 -3.84 -7.70
C ALA A 36 8.20 -2.86 -6.66
N VAL A 37 7.34 -2.26 -5.82
CA VAL A 37 7.76 -1.39 -4.71
C VAL A 37 8.64 -2.15 -3.71
N CYS A 38 8.26 -3.36 -3.31
CA CYS A 38 9.03 -4.18 -2.36
C CYS A 38 10.41 -4.61 -2.90
N ASN A 39 10.60 -4.57 -4.23
CA ASN A 39 11.88 -4.82 -4.88
C ASN A 39 12.72 -3.54 -5.08
N GLY A 40 12.28 -2.41 -4.53
CA GLY A 40 12.96 -1.11 -4.66
C GLY A 40 12.89 -0.53 -6.06
N LYS A 41 11.86 -0.87 -6.85
CA LYS A 41 11.65 -0.31 -8.19
C LYS A 41 10.79 0.94 -8.13
N ASP A 42 11.08 1.90 -9.00
CA ASP A 42 10.16 2.98 -9.31
C ASP A 42 8.95 2.42 -10.09
N VAL A 43 7.74 2.79 -9.67
CA VAL A 43 6.50 2.26 -10.22
C VAL A 43 5.58 3.38 -10.66
N PHE A 44 5.20 3.36 -11.92
CA PHE A 44 4.10 4.18 -12.44
C PHE A 44 2.82 3.34 -12.53
N VAL A 45 1.71 3.84 -11.99
CA VAL A 45 0.43 3.12 -11.93
C VAL A 45 -0.64 3.85 -12.75
N GLY A 46 -0.82 3.42 -14.00
CA GLY A 46 -1.83 3.94 -14.92
C GLY A 46 -3.21 3.28 -14.77
N LEU A 47 -3.85 3.41 -13.61
CA LEU A 47 -5.16 2.80 -13.35
C LEU A 47 -6.28 3.85 -13.24
N LYS A 48 -7.50 3.48 -13.69
CA LYS A 48 -8.71 4.31 -13.58
C LYS A 48 -9.03 4.67 -12.12
N THR A 49 -9.73 5.77 -11.90
CA THR A 49 -10.28 6.12 -10.57
C THR A 49 -11.16 4.98 -10.03
N GLY A 50 -11.14 4.76 -8.71
CA GLY A 50 -11.86 3.65 -8.07
C GLY A 50 -11.21 2.26 -8.21
N SER A 51 -10.08 2.15 -8.93
CA SER A 51 -9.36 0.88 -9.10
C SER A 51 -8.67 0.35 -7.83
N GLY A 52 -8.61 1.15 -6.76
CA GLY A 52 -7.92 0.78 -5.52
C GLY A 52 -6.39 0.93 -5.62
N LYS A 53 -5.89 1.85 -6.45
CA LYS A 53 -4.44 2.08 -6.61
C LYS A 53 -3.71 2.49 -5.32
N SER A 54 -4.41 3.10 -4.36
CA SER A 54 -3.81 3.53 -3.09
C SER A 54 -3.31 2.36 -2.25
N MET A 55 -3.99 1.22 -2.36
CA MET A 55 -3.65 -0.02 -1.67
C MET A 55 -2.20 -0.46 -1.89
N ILE A 56 -1.60 -0.10 -3.03
CA ILE A 56 -0.20 -0.45 -3.35
C ILE A 56 0.77 0.14 -2.34
N TYR A 57 0.57 1.41 -1.95
CA TYR A 57 1.46 2.08 -0.98
C TYR A 57 0.92 1.98 0.45
N GLU A 58 -0.40 1.95 0.63
CA GLU A 58 -1.02 1.83 1.97
C GLU A 58 -0.78 0.46 2.61
N SER A 59 -0.53 -0.59 1.82
CA SER A 59 -0.26 -1.92 2.35
C SER A 59 1.17 -2.09 2.89
N ILE A 60 2.09 -1.19 2.53
CA ILE A 60 3.52 -1.36 2.86
C ILE A 60 3.78 -1.43 4.37
N PRO A 61 3.17 -0.58 5.23
CA PRO A 61 3.36 -0.66 6.68
C PRO A 61 2.79 -1.95 7.31
N VAL A 62 1.87 -2.65 6.62
CA VAL A 62 1.30 -3.91 7.13
C VAL A 62 2.32 -5.04 7.08
N ILE A 63 3.17 -5.03 6.06
CA ILE A 63 4.12 -6.11 5.75
C ILE A 63 5.58 -5.74 6.07
N CYS A 64 5.82 -4.47 6.41
CA CYS A 64 7.08 -3.91 6.85
C CYS A 64 6.81 -2.93 8.00
N HIS A 65 6.87 -3.41 9.25
CA HIS A 65 6.45 -2.63 10.43
C HIS A 65 7.24 -1.34 10.65
N ASP A 66 8.51 -1.30 10.26
CA ASP A 66 9.36 -0.10 10.39
C ASP A 66 9.22 0.86 9.19
N ALA A 67 8.36 0.55 8.22
CA ALA A 67 8.18 1.39 7.04
C ALA A 67 7.32 2.63 7.34
N CYS A 68 7.83 3.79 6.95
CA CYS A 68 7.06 5.04 6.85
C CYS A 68 6.82 5.37 5.38
N VAL A 69 5.55 5.57 5.01
CA VAL A 69 5.15 5.90 3.63
C VAL A 69 4.76 7.38 3.57
N ILE A 70 5.49 8.15 2.77
CA ILE A 70 5.17 9.57 2.54
C ILE A 70 4.29 9.68 1.31
N VAL A 71 3.06 10.18 1.50
CA VAL A 71 2.10 10.39 0.41
C VAL A 71 1.97 11.89 0.14
N VAL A 72 2.36 12.32 -1.07
CA VAL A 72 2.22 13.70 -1.51
C VAL A 72 0.98 13.83 -2.39
N THR A 73 0.05 14.72 -2.03
CA THR A 73 -1.18 14.96 -2.80
C THR A 73 -1.40 16.46 -3.00
N ALA A 74 -2.12 16.83 -4.05
CA ALA A 74 -2.41 18.23 -4.37
C ALA A 74 -3.62 18.80 -3.61
N LEU A 75 -4.48 17.96 -3.02
CA LEU A 75 -5.78 18.38 -2.49
C LEU A 75 -5.97 17.92 -1.04
N VAL A 76 -6.16 18.90 -0.15
CA VAL A 76 -6.41 18.66 1.28
C VAL A 76 -7.65 17.79 1.52
N SER A 77 -8.68 17.92 0.67
CA SER A 77 -9.90 17.09 0.77
C SER A 77 -9.59 15.60 0.57
N ILE A 78 -8.74 15.27 -0.40
CA ILE A 78 -8.31 13.89 -0.66
C ILE A 78 -7.49 13.37 0.52
N MET A 79 -6.59 14.20 1.07
CA MET A 79 -5.81 13.82 2.24
C MET A 79 -6.71 13.45 3.42
N LYS A 80 -7.70 14.27 3.74
CA LYS A 80 -8.63 14.01 4.84
C LYS A 80 -9.41 12.71 4.65
N GLU A 81 -9.97 12.48 3.46
CA GLU A 81 -10.73 11.26 3.16
C GLU A 81 -9.87 9.99 3.32
N GLN A 82 -8.63 10.01 2.81
CA GLN A 82 -7.72 8.87 2.92
C GLN A 82 -7.28 8.65 4.36
N THR A 83 -6.88 9.70 5.09
CA THR A 83 -6.47 9.64 6.49
C THR A 83 -7.60 9.11 7.38
N GLU A 84 -8.82 9.64 7.25
CA GLU A 84 -9.96 9.17 8.04
C GLU A 84 -10.25 7.69 7.81
N ARG A 85 -10.16 7.22 6.56
CA ARG A 85 -10.34 5.80 6.22
C ARG A 85 -9.25 4.93 6.86
N LEU A 86 -7.99 5.35 6.81
CA LEU A 86 -6.88 4.60 7.41
C LEU A 86 -6.95 4.61 8.94
N CYS A 87 -7.30 5.73 9.56
CA CYS A 87 -7.51 5.82 11.01
C CYS A 87 -8.65 4.89 11.48
N LYS A 88 -9.74 4.76 10.71
CA LYS A 88 -10.81 3.79 10.99
C LYS A 88 -10.35 2.34 10.95
N LEU A 89 -9.32 2.04 10.16
CA LEU A 89 -8.64 0.74 10.10
C LEU A 89 -7.54 0.60 11.18
N GLY A 90 -7.40 1.58 12.08
CA GLY A 90 -6.44 1.56 13.19
C GLY A 90 -5.00 1.88 12.78
N PHE A 91 -4.79 2.54 11.63
CA PHE A 91 -3.47 3.09 11.28
C PHE A 91 -3.24 4.42 11.99
N THR A 92 -2.00 4.70 12.36
CA THR A 92 -1.57 6.04 12.77
C THR A 92 -1.12 6.79 11.52
N CYS A 93 -1.71 7.94 11.25
CA CYS A 93 -1.51 8.74 10.05
C CYS A 93 -1.14 10.17 10.41
#